data_AF-A0A947JXH9-F1
#
_entry.id   AF-A0A947JXH9-F1
#
_cell.length_a   1.000
_cell.length_b   1.000
_cell.length_c   1.000
_cell.angle_alpha   90.00
_cell.angle_beta   90.00
_cell.angle_gamma   90.00
#
_symmetry.space_group_name_H-M   'P 1'
#
loop_
_entity.id
_entity.type
_entity.pdbx_description
1 polymer ?
#
loop_
_entity_poly.entity_id
_entity_poly.type
_entity_poly.pdbx_seq_one_letter_code
_entity_poly.pdbx_strand_id
1 'polypeptide(L)'
;MSKKNKKDEAGFAGEEIQKMISLLNEFVDNSEQLALLSDEQRVALLTAAGKLSRPDKIEARKRIHDIKYVKKQRVVKKEKNARQATGIRRARESDVFSAPLHISHDSCGCQMKEAELNSPRNCYVCKAQFTKLHHFYDAMCPRCAEFNYQKRFQTASLKGQVALITGSRLKIGYQSSLMMLRAGATVIATTRFLVDSAL
;
A
#
# COMPACT_ATOMS: atom_id res chain seq x y z
N MET A 1 -19.67 6.04 12.59
CA MET A 1 -19.83 6.99 11.46
C MET A 1 -18.65 7.93 11.39
N SER A 2 -18.20 8.23 10.16
CA SER A 2 -17.21 9.23 9.76
C SER A 2 -15.76 9.07 10.21
N LYS A 3 -15.06 8.17 9.51
CA LYS A 3 -13.63 8.33 9.20
C LYS A 3 -13.43 9.69 8.52
N LYS A 4 -12.99 10.70 9.27
CA LYS A 4 -12.48 11.95 8.68
C LYS A 4 -11.24 11.61 7.85
N ASN A 5 -11.40 11.75 6.53
CA ASN A 5 -10.30 11.86 5.57
C ASN A 5 -9.34 12.96 6.06
N LYS A 6 -8.23 12.55 6.68
CA LYS A 6 -7.04 13.40 6.82
C LYS A 6 -6.53 13.64 5.40
N LYS A 7 -6.93 14.78 4.83
CA LYS A 7 -6.31 15.37 3.65
C LYS A 7 -4.79 15.44 3.90
N ASP A 8 -4.04 14.71 3.09
CA ASP A 8 -2.60 14.86 2.91
C ASP A 8 -2.32 16.20 2.18
N GLU A 9 -2.67 17.34 2.77
CA GLU A 9 -2.40 18.69 2.23
C GLU A 9 -1.66 19.52 3.28
N ALA A 10 -0.44 19.09 3.60
CA ALA A 10 0.56 19.95 4.22
C ALA A 10 1.55 20.37 3.12
N GLY A 11 1.11 21.28 2.28
CA GLY A 11 1.94 21.90 1.26
C GLY A 11 1.22 23.17 0.83
N PHE A 12 1.81 24.32 1.13
CA PHE A 12 1.36 25.62 0.63
C PHE A 12 0.92 25.52 -0.83
N ALA A 13 -0.14 26.23 -1.21
CA ALA A 13 -0.57 26.26 -2.61
C ALA A 13 0.61 26.76 -3.45
N GLY A 14 0.91 26.10 -4.58
CA GLY A 14 2.07 26.46 -5.40
C GLY A 14 2.11 27.95 -5.78
N GLU A 15 0.93 28.57 -5.87
CA GLU A 15 0.73 29.99 -6.10
C GLU A 15 1.26 30.89 -4.97
N GLU A 16 1.13 30.49 -3.70
CA GLU A 16 1.65 31.26 -2.56
C GLU A 16 3.19 31.24 -2.53
N ILE A 17 3.79 30.08 -2.85
CA ILE A 17 5.24 29.95 -2.97
C ILE A 17 5.75 30.79 -4.15
N GLN A 18 5.05 30.79 -5.28
CA GLN A 18 5.40 31.63 -6.43
C GLN A 18 5.31 33.12 -6.09
N LYS A 19 4.23 33.58 -5.44
CA LYS A 19 4.10 34.96 -4.96
C LYS A 19 5.24 35.34 -4.02
N MET A 20 5.61 34.46 -3.09
CA MET A 20 6.73 34.69 -2.17
C MET A 20 8.07 34.81 -2.91
N ILE A 21 8.33 33.95 -3.91
CA ILE A 21 9.56 34.03 -4.72
C ILE A 21 9.60 35.34 -5.51
N SER A 22 8.49 35.73 -6.15
CA SER A 22 8.41 36.99 -6.89
C SER A 22 8.69 38.21 -6.00
N LEU A 23 8.05 38.26 -4.82
CA LEU A 23 8.28 39.34 -3.86
C LEU A 23 9.73 39.38 -3.35
N LEU A 24 10.34 38.23 -3.08
CA LEU A 24 11.75 38.19 -2.67
C LEU A 24 12.69 38.67 -3.77
N ASN A 25 12.40 38.34 -5.04
CA ASN A 25 13.18 38.84 -6.17
C ASN A 25 13.00 40.36 -6.35
N GLU A 26 11.79 40.90 -6.21
CA GLU A 26 11.54 42.34 -6.25
C GLU A 26 12.35 43.11 -5.19
N PHE A 27 12.47 42.57 -3.97
CA PHE A 27 13.31 43.15 -2.92
C PHE A 27 14.82 43.04 -3.20
N VAL A 28 15.25 42.02 -3.95
CA VAL A 28 16.65 41.87 -4.37
C VAL A 28 17.00 42.84 -5.49
N ASP A 29 16.07 43.05 -6.43
CA ASP A 29 16.26 43.93 -7.58
C ASP A 29 16.08 45.42 -7.23
N ASN A 30 15.21 45.76 -6.25
CA ASN A 30 14.91 47.13 -5.84
C ASN A 30 15.15 47.37 -4.33
N SER A 31 16.37 47.78 -3.98
CA SER A 31 16.75 48.03 -2.58
C SER A 31 15.99 49.17 -1.89
N GLU A 32 15.40 50.10 -2.65
CA GLU A 32 14.59 51.21 -2.11
C GLU A 32 13.32 50.71 -1.41
N GLN A 33 12.72 49.62 -1.91
CA GLN A 33 11.52 49.05 -1.33
C GLN A 33 11.76 48.45 0.07
N LEU A 34 12.99 48.01 0.35
CA LEU A 34 13.38 47.57 1.69
C LEU A 34 13.46 48.72 2.69
N ALA A 35 13.73 49.94 2.24
CA ALA A 35 13.79 51.13 3.08
C ALA A 35 12.40 51.69 3.41
N LEU A 36 11.37 51.34 2.61
CA LEU A 36 9.98 51.72 2.83
C LEU A 36 9.24 50.82 3.85
N LEU A 37 9.83 49.69 4.23
CA LEU A 37 9.27 48.79 5.24
C LEU A 37 9.43 49.36 6.65
N SER A 38 8.53 48.99 7.56
CA SER A 38 8.75 49.25 8.98
C SER A 38 9.97 48.47 9.48
N ASP A 39 10.67 49.00 10.48
CA ASP A 39 11.85 48.34 11.03
C ASP A 39 11.54 46.92 11.53
N GLU A 40 10.36 46.71 12.13
CA GLU A 40 9.90 45.40 12.57
C GLU A 40 9.74 44.42 11.41
N GLN A 41 9.11 44.85 10.30
CA GLN A 41 8.89 44.02 9.12
C GLN A 41 10.22 43.67 8.44
N ARG A 42 11.13 44.64 8.33
CA ARG A 42 12.46 44.44 7.75
C ARG A 42 13.27 43.43 8.55
N VAL A 43 13.32 43.58 9.88
CA VAL A 43 14.02 42.65 10.78
C VAL A 43 13.41 41.25 10.69
N ALA A 44 12.08 41.13 10.69
CA ALA A 44 11.39 39.84 10.58
C ALA A 44 11.69 39.15 9.24
N LEU A 45 11.60 39.89 8.12
CA LEU A 45 11.87 39.38 6.77
C LEU A 45 13.31 38.88 6.64
N LEU A 46 14.29 39.70 6.99
CA LEU A 46 15.72 39.35 6.88
C LEU A 46 16.10 38.22 7.83
N THR A 47 15.54 38.20 9.04
CA THR A 47 15.79 37.12 10.01
C THR A 47 15.22 35.79 9.49
N ALA A 48 14.00 35.80 8.94
CA ALA A 48 13.37 34.60 8.40
C ALA A 48 14.10 34.10 7.15
N ALA A 49 14.41 34.99 6.20
CA ALA A 49 15.17 34.68 4.99
C ALA A 49 16.57 34.16 5.33
N GLY A 50 17.24 34.77 6.31
CA GLY A 50 18.54 34.35 6.81
C GLY A 50 18.52 32.95 7.42
N LYS A 51 17.57 32.66 8.32
CA LYS A 51 17.38 31.32 8.90
C LYS A 51 17.03 30.27 7.83
N LEU A 52 16.26 30.65 6.81
CA LEU A 52 15.92 29.75 5.72
C LEU A 52 17.13 29.44 4.83
N SER A 53 17.90 30.46 4.45
CA SER A 53 19.08 30.34 3.57
C SER A 53 20.28 29.69 4.29
N ARG A 54 20.55 30.11 5.53
CA ARG A 54 21.71 29.69 6.35
C ARG A 54 21.24 29.14 7.70
N PRO A 55 20.73 27.89 7.74
CA PRO A 55 20.30 27.26 8.97
C PRO A 55 21.48 26.93 9.90
N ASP A 56 21.19 26.88 11.20
CA ASP A 56 22.15 26.36 12.18
C ASP A 56 22.41 24.85 11.97
N LYS A 57 23.53 24.34 12.49
CA LYS A 57 23.98 22.95 12.32
C LYS A 57 22.93 21.92 12.75
N ILE A 58 22.18 22.20 13.83
CA ILE A 58 21.11 21.33 14.32
C ILE A 58 19.94 21.30 13.32
N GLU A 59 19.54 22.48 12.85
CA GLU A 59 18.44 22.62 11.90
C GLU A 59 18.79 22.03 10.52
N ALA A 60 20.01 22.25 10.04
CA ALA A 60 20.50 21.65 8.80
C ALA A 60 20.43 20.11 8.83
N ARG A 61 20.85 19.48 9.93
CA ARG A 61 20.74 18.02 10.13
C ARG A 61 19.28 17.57 10.12
N LYS A 62 18.39 18.30 10.81
CA LYS A 62 16.96 18.03 10.83
C LYS A 62 16.35 18.10 9.43
N ARG A 63 16.65 19.16 8.66
CA ARG A 63 16.18 19.31 7.26
C ARG A 63 16.61 18.14 6.37
N ILE A 64 17.87 17.70 6.47
CA ILE A 64 18.35 16.53 5.71
C ILE A 64 17.59 15.26 6.10
N HIS A 65 17.33 15.05 7.40
CA HIS A 65 16.53 13.93 7.88
C HIS A 65 15.10 13.99 7.35
N ASP A 66 14.45 15.15 7.45
CA ASP A 66 13.07 15.36 7.01
C ASP A 66 12.92 15.13 5.49
N ILE A 67 13.87 15.61 4.68
CA ILE A 67 13.90 15.35 3.24
C ILE A 67 13.99 13.85 2.95
N LYS A 68 14.90 13.14 3.64
CA LYS A 68 15.04 11.68 3.48
C LYS A 68 13.78 10.95 3.95
N TYR A 69 13.18 11.38 5.04
CA TYR A 69 11.94 10.83 5.59
C TYR A 69 10.79 10.99 4.59
N VAL A 70 10.57 12.19 4.04
CA VAL A 70 9.52 12.44 3.04
C VAL A 70 9.73 11.61 1.78
N LYS A 71 10.97 11.53 1.26
CA LYS A 71 11.29 10.68 0.10
C LYS A 71 10.97 9.20 0.38
N LYS A 72 11.37 8.69 1.56
CA LYS A 72 11.09 7.31 1.99
C LYS A 72 9.58 7.05 2.11
N GLN A 73 8.83 7.97 2.72
CA GLN A 73 7.37 7.85 2.86
C GLN A 73 6.66 7.81 1.51
N ARG A 74 7.11 8.61 0.52
CA ARG A 74 6.57 8.56 -0.85
C ARG A 74 6.74 7.17 -1.47
N VAL A 75 7.91 6.55 -1.32
CA VAL A 75 8.18 5.18 -1.81
C VAL A 75 7.30 4.17 -1.09
N VAL A 76 7.25 4.21 0.26
CA VAL A 76 6.43 3.30 1.07
C VAL A 76 4.95 3.40 0.71
N LYS A 77 4.42 4.62 0.48
CA LYS A 77 3.03 4.83 0.08
C LYS A 77 2.75 4.23 -1.30
N LYS A 78 3.64 4.44 -2.28
CA LYS A 78 3.54 3.82 -3.61
C LYS A 78 3.53 2.30 -3.54
N GLU A 79 4.48 1.69 -2.83
CA GLU A 79 4.57 0.23 -2.68
C GLU A 79 3.41 -0.36 -1.88
N LYS A 80 2.88 0.37 -0.88
CA LYS A 80 1.67 -0.03 -0.16
C LYS A 80 0.48 -0.10 -1.11
N ASN A 81 0.30 0.90 -1.98
CA ASN A 81 -0.78 0.91 -2.96
C ASN A 81 -0.64 -0.23 -3.98
N ALA A 82 0.57 -0.48 -4.48
CA ALA A 82 0.83 -1.61 -5.38
C ALA A 82 0.44 -2.96 -4.76
N ARG A 83 0.73 -3.17 -3.47
CA ARG A 83 0.31 -4.39 -2.76
C ARG A 83 -1.18 -4.47 -2.51
N GLN A 84 -1.83 -3.35 -2.16
CA GLN A 84 -3.30 -3.32 -1.98
C GLN A 84 -4.04 -3.68 -3.27
N ALA A 85 -3.47 -3.38 -4.43
CA ALA A 85 -4.04 -3.77 -5.72
C ALA A 85 -3.99 -5.27 -6.02
N THR A 86 -3.23 -6.08 -5.27
CA THR A 86 -3.15 -7.53 -5.50
C THR A 86 -4.47 -8.25 -5.18
N GLY A 87 -4.74 -9.33 -5.91
CA GLY A 87 -5.99 -10.08 -5.81
C GLY A 87 -6.30 -10.56 -4.39
N ILE A 88 -5.30 -11.04 -3.65
CA ILE A 88 -5.51 -11.53 -2.26
C ILE A 88 -5.91 -10.42 -1.29
N ARG A 89 -5.52 -9.16 -1.55
CA ARG A 89 -5.90 -8.02 -0.69
C ARG A 89 -7.25 -7.47 -1.09
N ARG A 90 -7.52 -7.32 -2.38
CA ARG A 90 -8.85 -6.95 -2.89
C ARG A 90 -9.93 -7.93 -2.42
N ALA A 91 -9.65 -9.23 -2.45
CA ALA A 91 -10.59 -10.26 -1.97
C ALA A 91 -10.89 -10.18 -0.46
N ARG A 92 -10.16 -9.37 0.32
CA ARG A 92 -10.42 -9.12 1.75
C ARG A 92 -11.23 -7.85 1.99
N GLU A 93 -11.45 -7.04 0.96
CA GLU A 93 -12.25 -5.81 1.07
C GLU A 93 -13.75 -6.10 0.98
N SER A 94 -14.15 -7.27 0.48
CA SER A 94 -15.56 -7.67 0.43
C SER A 94 -16.09 -7.98 1.84
N ASP A 95 -17.29 -7.49 2.14
CA ASP A 95 -17.96 -7.71 3.43
C ASP A 95 -18.25 -9.20 3.69
N VAL A 96 -18.54 -9.94 2.62
CA VAL A 96 -18.64 -11.41 2.62
C VAL A 96 -17.41 -11.99 1.96
N PHE A 97 -16.74 -12.91 2.64
CA PHE A 97 -15.59 -13.61 2.06
C PHE A 97 -16.09 -14.55 0.95
N SER A 98 -15.73 -14.24 -0.29
CA SER A 98 -15.94 -15.13 -1.42
C SER A 98 -14.60 -15.73 -1.84
N ALA A 99 -14.57 -17.04 -2.07
CA ALA A 99 -13.38 -17.70 -2.59
C ALA A 99 -13.08 -17.17 -4.00
N PRO A 100 -11.91 -16.55 -4.25
CA PRO A 100 -11.58 -16.01 -5.57
C PRO A 100 -11.63 -17.09 -6.64
N LEU A 101 -12.24 -16.75 -7.78
CA LEU A 101 -12.27 -17.61 -8.96
C LEU A 101 -10.87 -17.72 -9.59
N HIS A 102 -10.65 -18.80 -10.35
CA HIS A 102 -9.43 -18.94 -11.14
C HIS A 102 -9.46 -17.91 -12.26
N ILE A 103 -8.46 -17.02 -12.27
CA ILE A 103 -8.26 -16.06 -13.35
C ILE A 103 -7.45 -16.81 -14.39
N SER A 104 -8.11 -17.41 -15.37
CA SER A 104 -7.45 -17.99 -16.52
C SER A 104 -6.80 -16.86 -17.33
N HIS A 105 -5.50 -16.97 -17.63
CA HIS A 105 -4.81 -16.02 -18.49
C HIS A 105 -5.42 -15.93 -19.91
N ASP A 106 -6.20 -16.95 -20.31
CA ASP A 106 -6.68 -17.12 -21.69
C ASP A 106 -8.04 -16.48 -22.00
N SER A 107 -8.86 -16.12 -20.99
CA SER A 107 -10.25 -15.70 -21.23
C SER A 107 -10.46 -14.19 -21.39
N CYS A 108 -9.44 -13.38 -21.13
CA CYS A 108 -9.49 -11.95 -21.37
C CYS A 108 -8.07 -11.50 -21.73
N GLY A 109 -7.87 -10.93 -22.92
CA GLY A 109 -6.58 -10.43 -23.42
C GLY A 109 -5.98 -9.25 -22.62
N CYS A 110 -6.35 -9.11 -21.35
CA CYS A 110 -5.76 -8.19 -20.41
C CYS A 110 -4.44 -8.78 -19.89
N GLN A 111 -3.32 -8.32 -20.44
CA GLN A 111 -2.02 -8.50 -19.80
C GLN A 111 -2.13 -8.02 -18.34
N MET A 112 -2.13 -8.96 -17.39
CA MET A 112 -2.11 -8.60 -15.97
C MET A 112 -0.79 -7.90 -15.69
N LYS A 113 -0.84 -6.58 -15.49
CA LYS A 113 0.34 -5.78 -15.20
C LYS A 113 1.00 -6.27 -13.91
N GLU A 114 2.12 -6.97 -14.06
CA GLU A 114 3.00 -7.29 -12.95
C GLU A 114 3.55 -5.98 -12.37
N ALA A 115 3.21 -5.68 -11.12
CA ALA A 115 3.69 -4.48 -10.46
C ALA A 115 5.09 -4.72 -9.91
N GLU A 116 6.04 -3.85 -10.24
CA GLU A 116 7.40 -3.91 -9.70
C GLU A 116 7.55 -3.01 -8.46
N LEU A 117 8.23 -3.53 -7.45
CA LEU A 117 8.62 -2.81 -6.24
C LEU A 117 10.00 -2.20 -6.41
N ASN A 118 10.20 -1.01 -5.84
CA ASN A 118 11.50 -0.35 -5.81
C ASN A 118 12.43 -0.98 -4.76
N SER A 119 11.87 -1.51 -3.68
CA SER A 119 12.62 -2.20 -2.64
C SER A 119 12.39 -3.71 -2.70
N PRO A 120 13.47 -4.53 -2.65
CA PRO A 120 13.33 -5.98 -2.64
C PRO A 120 12.69 -6.45 -1.33
N ARG A 121 11.85 -7.48 -1.43
CA ARG A 121 11.19 -8.13 -0.27
C ARG A 121 11.55 -9.60 -0.23
N ASN A 122 11.52 -10.20 0.96
CA ASN A 122 11.76 -11.62 1.12
C ASN A 122 10.47 -12.42 0.89
N CYS A 123 10.55 -13.46 0.06
CA CYS A 123 9.45 -14.39 -0.17
C CYS A 123 9.05 -15.07 1.14
N TYR A 124 7.75 -15.18 1.40
CA TYR A 124 7.23 -15.87 2.58
C TYR A 124 7.62 -17.35 2.63
N VAL A 125 7.70 -18.02 1.48
CA VAL A 125 7.98 -19.45 1.34
C VAL A 125 9.49 -19.72 1.31
N CYS A 126 10.20 -19.31 0.25
CA CYS A 126 11.61 -19.65 0.04
C CYS A 126 12.61 -18.63 0.60
N LYS A 127 12.14 -17.51 1.18
CA LYS A 127 12.96 -16.40 1.71
C LYS A 127 13.83 -15.65 0.70
N ALA A 128 13.84 -16.04 -0.58
CA ALA A 128 14.55 -15.32 -1.64
C ALA A 128 14.01 -13.88 -1.82
N GLN A 129 14.89 -12.96 -2.18
CA GLN A 129 14.51 -11.58 -2.49
C GLN A 129 13.77 -11.49 -3.83
N PHE A 130 12.73 -10.67 -3.89
CA PHE A 130 11.96 -10.40 -5.10
C PHE A 130 11.45 -8.96 -5.12
N THR A 131 11.29 -8.42 -6.33
CA THR A 131 10.72 -7.08 -6.59
C THR A 131 9.43 -7.15 -7.40
N LYS A 132 9.27 -8.19 -8.24
CA LYS A 132 8.07 -8.39 -9.06
C LYS A 132 6.93 -8.98 -8.25
N LEU A 133 5.78 -8.30 -8.22
CA LEU A 133 4.56 -8.79 -7.58
C LEU A 133 3.78 -9.70 -8.54
N HIS A 134 3.32 -10.82 -8.00
CA HIS A 134 2.32 -11.65 -8.66
C HIS A 134 0.96 -10.96 -8.62
N HIS A 135 0.14 -11.14 -9.65
CA HIS A 135 -1.18 -10.53 -9.75
C HIS A 135 -2.08 -10.85 -8.54
N PHE A 136 -1.96 -12.06 -8.00
CA PHE A 136 -2.73 -12.51 -6.84
C PHE A 136 -2.01 -12.37 -5.49
N TYR A 137 -0.71 -12.66 -5.40
CA TYR A 137 0.03 -12.76 -4.13
C TYR A 137 1.05 -11.62 -3.97
N ASP A 138 1.04 -10.94 -2.83
CA ASP A 138 1.93 -9.81 -2.54
C ASP A 138 3.14 -10.16 -1.63
N ALA A 139 3.19 -11.40 -1.13
CA ALA A 139 4.16 -11.85 -0.14
C ALA A 139 5.03 -13.02 -0.64
N MET A 140 4.96 -13.38 -1.92
CA MET A 140 5.70 -14.49 -2.51
C MET A 140 6.44 -14.03 -3.76
N CYS A 141 7.62 -14.60 -4.04
CA CYS A 141 8.28 -14.39 -5.32
C CYS A 141 7.45 -15.02 -6.46
N PRO A 142 7.63 -14.58 -7.72
CA PRO A 142 6.80 -15.05 -8.84
C PRO A 142 6.72 -16.58 -8.94
N ARG A 143 7.85 -17.28 -8.81
CA ARG A 143 7.89 -18.75 -8.87
C ARG A 143 7.04 -19.43 -7.79
N CYS A 144 7.17 -18.99 -6.53
CA CYS A 144 6.39 -19.56 -5.44
C CYS A 144 4.92 -19.14 -5.52
N ALA A 145 4.64 -17.92 -5.98
CA ALA A 145 3.30 -17.41 -6.14
C ALA A 145 2.53 -18.21 -7.19
N GLU A 146 3.12 -18.42 -8.37
CA GLU A 146 2.54 -19.20 -9.47
C GLU A 146 2.24 -20.64 -9.04
N PHE A 147 3.25 -21.31 -8.45
CA PHE A 147 3.07 -22.66 -7.93
C PHE A 147 1.91 -22.76 -6.92
N ASN A 148 1.85 -21.85 -5.95
CA ASN A 148 0.76 -21.87 -4.95
C ASN A 148 -0.59 -21.46 -5.55
N TYR A 149 -0.60 -20.60 -6.57
CA TYR A 149 -1.81 -20.22 -7.27
C TYR A 149 -2.40 -21.42 -8.01
N GLN A 150 -1.59 -22.17 -8.76
CA GLN A 150 -2.02 -23.41 -9.41
C GLN A 150 -2.53 -24.44 -8.39
N LYS A 151 -1.80 -24.65 -7.29
CA LYS A 151 -2.22 -25.57 -6.21
C LYS A 151 -3.55 -25.20 -5.57
N ARG A 152 -3.91 -23.92 -5.55
CA ARG A 152 -5.20 -23.45 -4.99
C ARG A 152 -6.41 -23.99 -5.77
N PHE A 153 -6.25 -24.25 -7.06
CA PHE A 153 -7.31 -24.73 -7.94
C PHE A 153 -7.15 -26.19 -8.32
N GLN A 154 -6.07 -26.84 -7.85
CA GLN A 154 -5.91 -28.27 -7.97
C GLN A 154 -7.07 -28.97 -7.26
N THR A 155 -7.72 -29.90 -7.97
CA THR A 155 -8.84 -30.70 -7.45
C THR A 155 -8.60 -32.18 -7.72
N ALA A 156 -9.24 -33.04 -6.94
CA ALA A 156 -9.27 -34.49 -7.10
C ALA A 156 -10.65 -34.99 -6.62
N SER A 157 -11.14 -36.12 -7.12
CA SER A 157 -12.41 -36.67 -6.64
C SER A 157 -12.25 -37.23 -5.24
N LEU A 158 -13.14 -36.81 -4.33
CA LEU A 158 -13.23 -37.29 -2.95
C LEU A 158 -14.61 -37.90 -2.66
N LYS A 159 -15.31 -38.40 -3.69
CA LYS A 159 -16.60 -39.05 -3.55
C LYS A 159 -16.51 -40.22 -2.57
N GLY A 160 -17.46 -40.28 -1.63
CA GLY A 160 -17.51 -41.31 -0.59
C GLY A 160 -16.52 -41.10 0.57
N GLN A 161 -15.72 -40.04 0.56
CA GLN A 161 -14.83 -39.68 1.68
C GLN A 161 -15.55 -38.74 2.66
N VAL A 162 -15.20 -38.87 3.94
CA VAL A 162 -15.67 -37.98 5.01
C VAL A 162 -14.48 -37.18 5.55
N ALA A 163 -14.58 -35.84 5.57
CA ALA A 163 -13.54 -34.95 6.04
C ALA A 163 -14.01 -34.14 7.27
N LEU A 164 -13.27 -34.22 8.38
CA LEU A 164 -13.48 -33.37 9.55
C LEU A 164 -12.60 -32.11 9.45
N ILE A 165 -13.21 -30.93 9.47
CA ILE A 165 -12.50 -29.65 9.40
C ILE A 165 -12.81 -28.82 10.64
N THR A 166 -11.77 -28.55 11.42
CA THR A 166 -11.85 -27.67 12.58
C THR A 166 -11.56 -26.22 12.19
N GLY A 167 -12.29 -25.28 12.78
CA GLY A 167 -12.15 -23.86 12.46
C GLY A 167 -12.63 -23.49 11.05
N SER A 168 -13.70 -24.11 10.58
CA SER A 168 -14.23 -24.00 9.21
C SER A 168 -14.71 -22.62 8.80
N ARG A 169 -14.96 -21.71 9.75
CA ARG A 169 -15.61 -20.42 9.46
C ARG A 169 -14.78 -19.47 8.59
N LEU A 170 -13.46 -19.42 8.75
CA LEU A 170 -12.63 -18.35 8.19
C LEU A 170 -11.35 -18.87 7.53
N LYS A 171 -10.83 -18.07 6.58
CA LYS A 171 -9.52 -18.25 5.94
C LYS A 171 -9.33 -19.67 5.38
N ILE A 172 -8.30 -20.37 5.84
CA ILE A 172 -7.92 -21.69 5.34
C ILE A 172 -8.98 -22.75 5.66
N GLY A 173 -9.66 -22.66 6.81
CA GLY A 173 -10.70 -23.62 7.17
C GLY A 173 -11.87 -23.56 6.20
N TYR A 174 -12.36 -22.34 5.92
CA TYR A 174 -13.42 -22.11 4.95
C TYR A 174 -13.03 -22.59 3.55
N GLN A 175 -11.83 -22.21 3.09
CA GLN A 175 -11.36 -22.61 1.77
C GLN A 175 -11.22 -24.14 1.65
N SER A 176 -10.68 -24.79 2.67
CA SER A 176 -10.55 -26.26 2.70
C SER A 176 -11.91 -26.93 2.67
N SER A 177 -12.88 -26.47 3.47
CA SER A 177 -14.26 -26.99 3.43
C SER A 177 -14.86 -26.88 2.03
N LEU A 178 -14.74 -25.71 1.41
CA LEU A 178 -15.25 -25.46 0.07
C LEU A 178 -14.56 -26.35 -0.99
N MET A 179 -13.24 -26.53 -0.90
CA MET A 179 -12.49 -27.39 -1.80
C MET A 179 -12.92 -28.86 -1.67
N MET A 180 -13.05 -29.37 -0.44
CA MET A 180 -13.46 -30.75 -0.18
C MET A 180 -14.91 -31.01 -0.61
N LEU A 181 -15.83 -30.06 -0.35
CA LEU A 181 -17.21 -30.13 -0.82
C LEU A 181 -17.28 -30.15 -2.36
N ARG A 182 -16.54 -29.26 -3.04
CA ARG A 182 -16.48 -29.24 -4.51
C ARG A 182 -15.86 -30.50 -5.10
N ALA A 183 -14.97 -31.16 -4.37
CA ALA A 183 -14.39 -32.47 -4.72
C ALA A 183 -15.37 -33.65 -4.50
N GLY A 184 -16.52 -33.42 -3.86
CA GLY A 184 -17.55 -34.43 -3.62
C GLY A 184 -17.44 -35.18 -2.29
N ALA A 185 -16.63 -34.67 -1.34
CA ALA A 185 -16.55 -35.24 0.00
C ALA A 185 -17.74 -34.80 0.87
N THR A 186 -18.09 -35.63 1.86
CA THR A 186 -18.92 -35.22 2.99
C THR A 186 -18.05 -34.47 3.98
N VAL A 187 -18.35 -33.21 4.28
CA VAL A 187 -17.53 -32.39 5.19
C VAL A 187 -18.25 -32.16 6.51
N ILE A 188 -17.64 -32.60 7.61
CA ILE A 188 -18.03 -32.27 8.97
C ILE A 188 -17.24 -31.03 9.38
N ALA A 189 -17.90 -29.90 9.44
CA ALA A 189 -17.29 -28.61 9.76
C ALA A 189 -17.54 -28.24 11.23
N THR A 190 -16.49 -27.84 11.95
CA THR A 190 -16.62 -27.38 13.34
C THR A 190 -16.10 -25.96 13.54
N THR A 191 -16.84 -25.18 14.33
CA THR A 191 -16.52 -23.79 14.65
C THR A 191 -17.21 -23.40 15.95
N ARG A 192 -16.72 -22.35 16.62
CA ARG A 192 -17.37 -21.75 17.79
C ARG A 192 -18.59 -20.89 17.42
N PHE A 193 -18.83 -20.63 16.13
CA PHE A 193 -19.90 -19.77 15.62
C PHE A 193 -20.70 -20.51 14.55
N LEU A 194 -21.70 -21.28 14.97
CA LEU A 194 -22.44 -22.22 14.12
C LEU A 194 -23.12 -21.55 12.91
N VAL A 195 -23.83 -20.45 13.14
CA VAL A 195 -24.56 -19.72 12.09
C VAL A 195 -23.61 -19.23 11.00
N ASP A 196 -22.47 -18.68 11.39
CA ASP A 196 -21.50 -18.06 10.46
C ASP A 196 -20.73 -19.07 9.60
N SER A 197 -20.78 -20.37 9.90
CA SER A 197 -20.09 -21.40 9.11
C SER A 197 -21.03 -22.22 8.23
N ALA A 198 -22.35 -22.04 8.39
CA ALA A 198 -23.35 -22.66 7.53
C ALA A 198 -23.77 -21.74 6.36
N LEU A 199 -23.47 -20.44 6.46
CA LEU A 199 -23.63 -19.42 5.41
C LEU A 199 -22.47 -19.44 4.41
#